data_AF-A0A645H476-F1
#
_entry.id   AF-A0A645H476-F1
#
_cell.length_a   1.000
_cell.length_b   1.000
_cell.length_c   1.000
_cell.angle_alpha   90.00
_cell.angle_beta   90.00
_cell.angle_gamma   90.00
#
_symmetry.space_group_name_H-M   'P 1'
#
loop_
_entity.id
_entity.type
_entity.pdbx_description
1 polymer ?
#
loop_
_entity_poly.entity_id
_entity_poly.type
_entity_poly.pdbx_seq_one_letter_code
_entity_poly.pdbx_strand_id
1 'polypeptide(L)'
;MVWLCPILPFINDSEENIRQLLTSCITAKVKGIVCFGMGVTLREEDREYFYQQLDEYFPGLKQRYIRNFGNSYVCNSPNNNYLMKIFRNACHEYGIICEPEDVFKYLAAFENNQLGQQLSLF
;
A
#
# COMPACT_ATOMS: atom_id res chain seq x y z
N MET A 1 -4.21 -4.78 11.74
CA MET A 1 -4.10 -3.61 10.84
C MET A 1 -3.20 -4.00 9.69
N VAL A 2 -3.41 -3.44 8.50
CA VAL A 2 -2.55 -3.70 7.33
C VAL A 2 -2.13 -2.36 6.73
N TRP A 3 -0.89 -2.28 6.26
CA TRP A 3 -0.42 -1.18 5.43
C TRP A 3 -0.30 -1.72 4.00
N LEU A 4 -1.11 -1.18 3.07
CA LEU A 4 -1.32 -1.79 1.76
C LEU A 4 -0.28 -1.39 0.72
N CYS A 5 0.24 -0.16 0.80
CA CYS A 5 1.22 0.33 -0.17
C CYS A 5 2.66 -0.09 0.22
N PRO A 6 3.56 -0.28 -0.76
CA PRO A 6 3.41 0.09 -2.17
C PRO A 6 2.61 -0.92 -3.02
N ILE A 7 1.96 -0.39 -4.07
CA ILE A 7 1.45 -1.16 -5.21
C ILE A 7 2.23 -0.69 -6.42
N LEU A 8 3.03 -1.59 -6.99
CA LEU A 8 4.00 -1.28 -8.04
C LEU A 8 3.30 -1.18 -9.40
N PRO A 9 3.34 0.00 -10.06
CA PRO A 9 2.79 0.17 -11.40
C PRO A 9 3.28 -0.91 -12.37
N PHE A 10 2.38 -1.43 -13.19
CA PHE A 10 2.65 -2.44 -14.22
C PHE A 10 3.10 -3.83 -13.74
N ILE A 11 3.19 -4.06 -12.42
CA ILE A 11 3.60 -5.34 -11.84
C ILE A 11 2.41 -5.97 -11.11
N ASN A 12 1.89 -5.27 -10.11
CA ASN A 12 0.81 -5.79 -9.27
C ASN A 12 -0.39 -4.84 -9.13
N ASP A 13 -0.48 -3.82 -9.99
CA ASP A 13 -1.57 -2.84 -10.06
C ASP A 13 -2.75 -3.32 -10.95
N SER A 14 -3.10 -4.60 -10.86
CA SER A 14 -4.29 -5.16 -11.51
C SER A 14 -5.46 -5.21 -10.53
N GLU A 15 -6.68 -5.09 -11.05
CA GLU A 15 -7.90 -5.28 -10.23
C GLU A 15 -7.91 -6.65 -9.55
N GLU A 16 -7.51 -7.70 -10.27
CA GLU A 16 -7.46 -9.06 -9.74
C GLU A 16 -6.59 -9.14 -8.49
N ASN A 17 -5.37 -8.61 -8.54
CA ASN A 17 -4.45 -8.61 -7.40
C ASN A 17 -5.01 -7.83 -6.22
N ILE A 18 -5.59 -6.64 -6.47
CA ILE A 18 -6.19 -5.82 -5.41
C ILE A 18 -7.38 -6.54 -4.77
N ARG A 19 -8.24 -7.19 -5.55
CA ARG A 19 -9.39 -7.94 -5.02
C ARG A 19 -8.96 -9.16 -4.21
N GLN A 20 -7.95 -9.91 -4.67
CA GLN A 20 -7.42 -11.05 -3.91
C GLN A 20 -6.80 -10.62 -2.59
N LEU A 21 -6.06 -9.51 -2.58
CA LEU A 21 -5.45 -8.93 -1.38
C LEU A 21 -6.51 -8.46 -0.37
N LEU A 22 -7.55 -7.79 -0.87
CA LEU A 22 -8.71 -7.38 -0.07
C LEU A 22 -9.46 -8.58 0.51
N THR A 23 -9.69 -9.62 -0.30
CA THR A 23 -10.33 -10.86 0.12
C THR A 23 -9.55 -11.53 1.25
N SER A 24 -8.21 -11.52 1.16
CA SER A 24 -7.33 -12.01 2.22
C SER A 24 -7.48 -11.19 3.50
N CYS A 25 -7.55 -9.86 3.40
CA CYS A 25 -7.77 -8.98 4.55
C CYS A 25 -9.14 -9.22 5.22
N ILE A 26 -10.20 -9.41 4.43
CA ILE A 26 -11.54 -9.71 4.91
C ILE A 26 -11.56 -11.05 5.64
N THR A 27 -10.97 -12.09 5.03
CA THR A 27 -10.88 -13.43 5.61
C THR A 27 -10.11 -13.41 6.94
N ALA A 28 -9.04 -12.62 7.02
CA ALA A 28 -8.25 -12.40 8.23
C ALA A 28 -8.92 -11.44 9.25
N LYS A 29 -10.12 -10.92 8.96
CA LYS A 29 -10.88 -9.99 9.81
C LYS A 29 -10.08 -8.72 10.16
N VAL A 30 -9.31 -8.21 9.21
CA VAL A 30 -8.53 -6.97 9.36
C VAL A 30 -9.47 -5.82 9.72
N LYS A 31 -9.15 -5.09 10.80
CA LYS A 31 -9.96 -3.97 11.29
C LYS A 31 -9.75 -2.65 10.55
N GLY A 32 -8.55 -2.43 10.03
CA GLY A 32 -8.27 -1.27 9.22
C GLY A 32 -7.05 -1.44 8.34
N ILE A 33 -7.07 -0.72 7.21
CA ILE A 33 -6.08 -0.77 6.16
C ILE A 33 -5.62 0.66 5.83
N VAL A 34 -4.33 0.93 5.96
CA VAL A 34 -3.73 2.19 5.51
C VAL A 34 -3.37 2.06 4.03
N CYS A 35 -3.91 2.94 3.19
CA CYS A 35 -3.55 3.05 1.79
C CYS A 35 -3.61 4.51 1.33
N PHE A 36 -2.49 5.03 0.84
CA PHE A 36 -2.38 6.42 0.36
C PHE A 36 -2.56 6.56 -1.16
N GLY A 37 -2.73 5.44 -1.86
CA GLY A 37 -2.74 5.37 -3.31
C GLY A 37 -2.12 4.09 -3.82
N MET A 38 -2.34 3.80 -5.09
CA MET A 38 -1.75 2.66 -5.78
C MET A 38 -0.51 3.15 -6.50
N GLY A 39 0.63 3.05 -5.83
CA GLY A 39 1.90 3.51 -6.37
C GLY A 39 3.06 3.20 -5.44
N VAL A 40 4.21 3.70 -5.85
CA VAL A 40 5.46 3.66 -5.08
C VAL A 40 6.10 5.03 -5.08
N THR A 41 6.76 5.38 -3.98
CA THR A 41 7.61 6.57 -3.93
C THR A 41 9.06 6.16 -4.21
N LEU A 42 9.69 6.79 -5.20
CA LEU A 42 11.09 6.53 -5.56
C LEU A 42 11.93 7.77 -5.23
N ARG A 43 12.68 7.68 -4.13
CA ARG A 43 13.76 8.64 -3.80
C ARG A 43 14.91 8.48 -4.78
N GLU A 44 15.71 9.52 -4.92
CA GLU A 44 16.83 9.56 -5.87
C GLU A 44 17.78 8.36 -5.71
N GLU A 45 18.26 8.13 -4.48
CA GLU A 45 19.15 7.01 -4.15
C GLU A 45 18.48 5.64 -4.35
N ASP A 46 17.21 5.50 -3.96
CA ASP A 46 16.47 4.23 -4.06
C ASP A 46 16.14 3.86 -5.53
N ARG A 47 16.03 4.87 -6.40
CA ARG A 47 15.57 4.69 -7.79
C ARG A 47 16.54 3.87 -8.61
N GLU A 48 17.83 4.09 -8.46
CA GLU A 48 18.85 3.38 -9.24
C GLU A 48 18.81 1.89 -8.96
N TYR A 49 18.78 1.52 -7.68
CA TYR A 49 18.63 0.13 -7.25
C TYR A 49 17.31 -0.47 -7.74
N PHE A 50 16.19 0.25 -7.57
CA PHE A 50 14.89 -0.21 -8.06
C PHE A 50 14.92 -0.50 -9.57
N TYR A 51 15.54 0.37 -10.36
CA TYR A 51 15.67 0.16 -11.81
C TYR A 51 16.60 -0.99 -12.19
N GLN A 52 17.67 -1.25 -11.42
CA GLN A 52 18.50 -2.44 -11.63
C GLN A 52 17.68 -3.72 -11.40
N GLN A 53 16.87 -3.75 -10.34
CA GLN A 53 15.98 -4.90 -10.06
C GLN A 53 14.88 -5.05 -11.11
N LEU A 54 14.35 -3.94 -11.66
CA LEU A 54 13.41 -4.02 -12.78
C LEU A 54 14.06 -4.63 -14.03
N ASP A 55 15.30 -4.26 -14.37
CA ASP A 55 16.01 -4.84 -15.52
C ASP A 55 16.27 -6.35 -15.33
N GLU A 56 16.54 -6.78 -14.10
CA GLU A 56 16.81 -8.18 -13.74
C GLU A 56 15.55 -9.06 -13.78
N TYR A 57 14.48 -8.64 -13.10
CA TYR A 57 13.28 -9.46 -12.89
C TYR A 57 12.15 -9.18 -13.89
N PHE A 58 12.12 -7.99 -14.50
CA PHE A 58 11.06 -7.55 -15.41
C PHE A 58 11.64 -6.87 -16.67
N PRO A 59 12.33 -7.60 -17.56
CA PRO A 59 13.01 -7.02 -18.71
C PRO A 59 12.11 -6.08 -19.54
N GLY A 60 12.57 -4.87 -19.80
CA GLY A 60 11.82 -3.82 -20.52
C GLY A 60 10.96 -2.91 -19.64
N LEU A 61 10.77 -3.26 -18.36
CA LEU A 61 9.88 -2.51 -17.48
C LEU A 61 10.50 -1.21 -16.96
N LYS A 62 11.82 -1.17 -16.75
CA LYS A 62 12.54 0.05 -16.41
C LYS A 62 12.28 1.17 -17.42
N GLN A 63 12.37 0.88 -18.72
CA GLN A 63 12.15 1.89 -19.77
C GLN A 63 10.70 2.39 -19.75
N ARG A 64 9.74 1.52 -19.41
CA ARG A 64 8.35 1.93 -19.20
C ARG A 64 8.22 2.86 -17.98
N TYR A 65 8.83 2.52 -16.85
CA TYR A 65 8.85 3.39 -15.66
C TYR A 65 9.46 4.76 -15.96
N ILE A 66 10.61 4.81 -16.63
CA ILE A 66 11.28 6.07 -16.99
C ILE A 66 10.39 6.91 -17.90
N ARG A 67 9.74 6.32 -18.91
CA ARG A 67 8.83 7.05 -19.81
C ARG A 67 7.60 7.59 -19.10
N ASN A 68 7.05 6.85 -18.15
CA ASN A 68 5.82 7.22 -17.45
C ASN A 68 6.04 8.19 -16.29
N PHE A 69 7.17 8.10 -15.60
CA PHE A 69 7.40 8.81 -14.34
C PHE A 69 8.62 9.74 -14.37
N GLY A 70 9.56 9.55 -15.29
CA GLY A 70 10.80 10.31 -15.33
C GLY A 70 11.48 10.33 -13.96
N ASN A 71 11.73 11.53 -13.43
CA ASN A 71 12.33 11.72 -12.12
C ASN A 71 11.32 11.98 -10.97
N SER A 72 10.04 11.69 -11.19
CA SER A 72 8.98 11.93 -10.19
C SER A 72 9.22 11.16 -8.90
N TYR A 73 8.99 11.82 -7.76
CA TYR A 73 9.05 11.18 -6.44
C TYR A 73 7.91 10.17 -6.25
N VAL A 74 6.69 10.50 -6.71
CA VAL A 74 5.51 9.63 -6.61
C VAL A 74 5.24 9.00 -7.98
N CYS A 75 5.32 7.68 -8.05
CA CYS A 75 5.03 6.89 -9.25
C CYS A 75 3.68 6.16 -9.06
N ASN A 76 2.58 6.88 -9.28
CA ASN A 76 1.24 6.30 -9.19
C ASN A 76 0.94 5.41 -10.41
N SER A 77 0.26 4.31 -10.17
CA SER A 77 -0.32 3.49 -11.23
C SER A 77 -1.22 4.35 -12.12
N PRO A 78 -1.18 4.17 -13.44
CA PRO A 78 -2.18 4.77 -14.33
C PRO A 78 -3.62 4.39 -13.98
N ASN A 79 -3.82 3.25 -13.31
CA ASN A 79 -5.11 2.76 -12.84
C ASN A 79 -5.47 3.22 -11.43
N ASN A 80 -4.70 4.13 -10.81
CA ASN A 80 -4.84 4.50 -9.40
C ASN A 80 -6.28 4.83 -9.00
N ASN A 81 -6.96 5.71 -9.74
CA ASN A 81 -8.32 6.15 -9.39
C ASN A 81 -9.32 4.99 -9.42
N TYR A 82 -9.16 4.09 -10.40
CA TYR A 82 -10.01 2.93 -10.54
C TYR A 82 -9.79 1.92 -9.42
N LEU A 83 -8.53 1.59 -9.12
CA LEU A 83 -8.18 0.65 -8.06
C LEU A 83 -8.50 1.20 -6.66
N MET A 84 -8.31 2.51 -6.43
CA MET A 84 -8.70 3.17 -5.18
C MET A 84 -10.23 3.13 -4.98
N LYS A 85 -11.02 3.22 -6.06
CA LYS A 85 -12.46 3.05 -5.98
C LYS A 85 -12.84 1.63 -5.55
N ILE A 86 -12.17 0.61 -6.10
CA ILE A 86 -12.38 -0.79 -5.69
C ILE A 86 -12.01 -0.98 -4.21
N PHE A 87 -10.85 -0.47 -3.80
CA PHE A 87 -10.37 -0.51 -2.43
C PHE A 87 -11.36 0.12 -1.44
N ARG A 88 -11.79 1.35 -1.70
CA ARG A 88 -12.74 2.07 -0.83
C ARG A 88 -14.11 1.39 -0.78
N ASN A 89 -14.61 0.92 -1.92
CA ASN A 89 -15.89 0.21 -1.97
C ASN A 89 -15.86 -1.06 -1.12
N ALA A 90 -14.80 -1.87 -1.25
CA ALA A 90 -14.64 -3.08 -0.45
C ALA A 90 -14.51 -2.76 1.05
N CYS A 91 -13.73 -1.73 1.41
CA CYS A 91 -13.59 -1.36 2.81
C CYS A 91 -14.93 -0.91 3.41
N HIS A 92 -15.72 -0.13 2.67
CA HIS A 92 -17.05 0.28 3.09
C HIS A 92 -18.02 -0.90 3.21
N GLU A 93 -18.05 -1.81 2.22
CA GLU A 93 -18.91 -2.99 2.20
C GLU A 93 -18.68 -3.92 3.40
N TYR A 94 -17.41 -4.14 3.77
CA TYR A 94 -17.03 -5.07 4.83
C TYR A 94 -16.73 -4.39 6.17
N GLY A 95 -16.98 -3.09 6.31
CA GLY A 95 -16.78 -2.34 7.55
C GLY A 95 -15.31 -2.26 8.00
N ILE A 96 -14.38 -2.19 7.05
CA ILE A 96 -12.94 -2.02 7.30
C ILE A 96 -12.62 -0.52 7.33
N ILE A 97 -11.93 -0.06 8.38
CA ILE A 97 -11.51 1.34 8.49
C ILE A 97 -10.40 1.59 7.46
N CYS A 98 -10.63 2.49 6.50
CA CYS A 98 -9.67 2.75 5.43
C CYS A 98 -9.28 4.22 5.26
N GLU A 99 -9.91 5.13 6.00
CA GLU A 99 -9.46 6.51 6.07
C GLU A 99 -8.23 6.59 7.00
N PRO A 100 -7.08 7.12 6.55
CA PRO A 100 -5.85 7.08 7.32
C PRO A 100 -5.99 7.69 8.72
N GLU A 101 -6.68 8.81 8.84
CA GLU A 101 -6.92 9.49 10.13
C GLU A 101 -7.66 8.59 11.12
N ASP A 102 -8.70 7.89 10.67
CA ASP A 102 -9.47 6.96 11.49
C ASP A 102 -8.66 5.72 11.86
N VAL A 103 -7.84 5.21 10.94
CA VAL A 103 -6.91 4.10 11.22
C VAL A 103 -5.92 4.49 12.31
N PHE A 104 -5.29 5.66 12.21
CA PHE A 104 -4.33 6.13 13.22
C PHE A 104 -5.01 6.43 14.55
N LYS A 105 -6.22 7.00 14.53
CA LYS A 105 -7.03 7.20 15.75
C LYS A 105 -7.37 5.88 16.44
N TYR A 106 -7.75 4.86 15.65
CA TYR A 106 -8.01 3.52 16.17
C TYR A 106 -6.75 2.91 16.81
N LEU A 107 -5.59 3.03 16.15
CA LEU A 107 -4.31 2.56 16.68
C LEU A 107 -3.94 3.26 18.00
N ALA A 108 -4.02 4.59 18.05
CA ALA A 108 -3.71 5.36 19.25
C ALA A 108 -4.63 5.01 20.43
N ALA A 109 -5.93 4.81 20.16
CA ALA A 109 -6.88 4.36 21.18
C ALA A 109 -6.56 2.94 21.67
N PHE A 110 -6.10 2.05 20.80
CA PHE A 110 -5.67 0.70 21.17
C PHE A 110 -4.42 0.71 22.06
N GLU A 111 -3.41 1.50 21.70
CA GLU A 111 -2.17 1.65 22.48
C GLU A 111 -2.45 2.23 23.88
N ASN A 112 -3.32 3.25 23.99
CA ASN A 112 -3.72 3.80 25.28
C ASN A 112 -4.40 2.78 26.21
N ASN A 113 -4.99 1.71 25.65
CA ASN A 113 -5.58 0.62 26.44
C ASN A 113 -4.55 -0.47 26.82
N GLN A 114 -3.32 -0.43 26.29
CA GLN A 114 -2.24 -1.37 26.59
C GLN A 114 -1.00 -0.74 27.26
N LEU A 115 -0.92 0.59 27.30
CA LEU A 115 0.14 1.34 27.96
C LEU A 115 -0.10 1.40 29.48
N GLY A 116 0.49 0.44 30.19
CA GLY A 116 0.52 0.45 31.65
C GLY A 116 1.45 -0.56 32.32
N GLN A 117 2.08 -1.47 31.58
CA GLN A 117 3.09 -2.37 32.15
C GLN A 117 4.36 -2.33 31.31
N GLN A 118 5.33 -1.54 31.79
CA GLN A 118 6.73 -1.81 31.52
C GLN A 118 6.98 -3.27 31.90
N LEU A 119 7.35 -4.12 30.94
CA LEU A 119 7.87 -5.44 31.25
C LEU A 119 9.14 -5.23 32.07
N SER A 120 9.12 -5.66 33.34
CA SER A 120 10.32 -5.64 34.17
C SER A 120 11.33 -6.60 33.56
N LEU A 121 12.42 -6.05 33.02
CA LEU A 121 13.68 -6.76 33.02
C LEU A 121 14.32 -6.40 34.36
N PHE A 122 14.62 -7.43 35.16
CA PHE A 122 15.01 -7.44 36.59
C PHE A 122 13.85 -7.57 37.58
#